data_AF-A0AAN9QVA9-F1
#
_entry.id   AF-A0AAN9QVA9-F1
#
_cell.length_a   1.000
_cell.length_b   1.000
_cell.length_c   1.000
_cell.angle_alpha   90.00
_cell.angle_beta   90.00
_cell.angle_gamma   90.00
#
_symmetry.space_group_name_H-M   'P 1'
#
loop_
_entity.id
_entity.type
_entity.pdbx_description
1 polymer ?
#
loop_
_entity_poly.entity_id
_entity_poly.type
_entity_poly.pdbx_seq_one_letter_code
_entity_poly.pdbx_strand_id
1 'polypeptide(L)'
;MNLLSLTPLSPLYSSSIAVTRLPLFPSSLSSYKCTSGAVLRRCVNEQKEEELLKGMPKEYYDDEWQARQREKYKELHQRRKQEQVEEERRIDEYREIGLRLKEYPEEDVIKARKLVSSFIRAAEEVEERIEAAAEKGELTELVLMVIWNRLDLARRDEEKDAIRSLDLLYRKVETEILKREATPAMRLLNDLLIMYDGFDFEEWLKKCKKVMISTFPREDPFSILVPPGFESFDIDKHHGPLRPSLEVDDALLRVDFVREVDALLQEVRSEQSEIQNEPGFDPESVANRLKQQEKQQTIRQVEALLDLAIGLTW
;
A
#
# COMPACT_ATOMS: atom_id res chain seq x y z
N MET A 1 -6.09 -54.75 -6.60
CA MET A 1 -7.55 -54.92 -6.74
C MET A 1 -8.20 -53.56 -6.69
N ASN A 2 -9.05 -53.29 -7.68
CA ASN A 2 -10.06 -52.22 -7.83
C ASN A 2 -9.55 -50.77 -7.77
N LEU A 3 -9.42 -50.02 -8.86
CA LEU A 3 -10.37 -49.55 -9.90
C LEU A 3 -11.27 -48.36 -9.47
N LEU A 4 -11.21 -47.31 -10.31
CA LEU A 4 -12.17 -46.21 -10.57
C LEU A 4 -12.07 -45.01 -9.60
N SER A 5 -12.05 -43.75 -10.05
CA SER A 5 -12.60 -43.17 -11.28
C SER A 5 -11.94 -41.82 -11.65
N LEU A 6 -11.75 -41.64 -12.96
CA LEU A 6 -11.65 -40.37 -13.66
C LEU A 6 -13.07 -39.82 -13.87
N THR A 7 -13.32 -38.53 -13.70
CA THR A 7 -13.83 -37.67 -14.78
C THR A 7 -13.82 -36.17 -14.40
N PRO A 8 -13.59 -35.28 -15.38
CA PRO A 8 -13.56 -33.81 -15.26
C PRO A 8 -14.86 -33.14 -15.75
N LEU A 9 -14.81 -31.84 -16.08
CA LEU A 9 -15.83 -30.89 -16.61
C LEU A 9 -16.39 -29.95 -15.52
N SER A 10 -16.48 -28.61 -15.64
CA SER A 10 -16.44 -27.60 -16.72
C SER A 10 -16.80 -26.25 -16.02
N PRO A 11 -16.97 -25.08 -16.69
CA PRO A 11 -16.35 -24.53 -17.90
C PRO A 11 -15.81 -23.08 -17.69
N LEU A 12 -15.03 -22.64 -18.69
CA LEU A 12 -14.84 -21.24 -19.04
C LEU A 12 -16.19 -20.55 -19.28
N TYR A 13 -16.45 -19.43 -18.60
CA TYR A 13 -17.42 -18.43 -19.07
C TYR A 13 -16.70 -17.11 -19.31
N SER A 14 -16.22 -16.98 -20.54
CA SER A 14 -16.04 -15.70 -21.22
C SER A 14 -17.44 -15.25 -21.66
N SER A 15 -17.88 -14.07 -21.23
CA SER A 15 -19.08 -13.44 -21.80
C SER A 15 -18.69 -12.08 -22.38
N SER A 16 -18.43 -12.11 -23.68
CA SER A 16 -18.41 -10.97 -24.57
C SER A 16 -19.78 -10.29 -24.56
N ILE A 17 -19.78 -8.96 -24.40
CA ILE A 17 -20.95 -8.10 -24.54
C ILE A 17 -21.37 -8.11 -26.02
N ALA A 18 -22.46 -8.80 -26.33
CA ALA A 18 -23.15 -8.70 -27.61
C ALA A 18 -24.39 -7.81 -27.45
N VAL A 19 -24.27 -6.59 -27.97
CA VAL A 19 -25.39 -5.66 -28.19
C VAL A 19 -26.22 -6.20 -29.36
N THR A 20 -27.47 -6.61 -29.09
CA THR A 20 -28.43 -6.85 -30.18
C THR A 20 -29.81 -6.29 -29.84
N ARG A 21 -30.30 -5.50 -30.80
CA ARG A 21 -31.50 -4.65 -30.80
C ARG A 21 -32.80 -5.43 -30.57
N LEU A 22 -33.70 -4.86 -29.77
CA LEU A 22 -35.12 -5.24 -29.72
C LEU A 22 -35.92 -4.39 -30.73
N PRO A 23 -36.86 -4.98 -31.48
CA PRO A 23 -37.67 -4.26 -32.46
C PRO A 23 -38.91 -3.59 -31.85
N LEU A 24 -39.26 -2.47 -32.48
CA LEU A 24 -40.41 -1.59 -32.24
C LEU A 24 -41.75 -2.19 -32.74
N PHE A 25 -42.79 -2.08 -31.90
CA PHE A 25 -44.23 -1.81 -32.19
C PHE A 25 -45.05 -2.82 -33.04
N PRO A 26 -46.41 -2.74 -33.11
CA PRO A 26 -47.34 -1.73 -32.55
C PRO A 26 -48.59 -2.29 -31.82
N SER A 27 -49.28 -1.43 -31.07
CA SER A 27 -50.71 -1.61 -30.80
C SER A 27 -51.42 -0.26 -30.87
N SER A 28 -52.22 -0.12 -31.91
CA SER A 28 -53.20 0.95 -32.12
C SER A 28 -54.23 0.99 -31.00
N LEU A 29 -54.72 2.18 -30.66
CA LEU A 29 -56.14 2.57 -30.52
C LEU A 29 -56.14 3.96 -29.88
N SER A 30 -56.39 5.00 -30.67
CA SER A 30 -57.70 5.55 -31.00
C SER A 30 -58.07 6.69 -30.05
N SER A 31 -58.05 7.88 -30.63
CA SER A 31 -58.33 9.18 -30.04
C SER A 31 -59.82 9.36 -29.82
N TYR A 32 -60.23 9.61 -28.58
CA TYR A 32 -61.54 10.19 -28.29
C TYR A 32 -61.43 11.30 -27.23
N LYS A 33 -61.52 12.50 -27.77
CA LYS A 33 -61.92 13.81 -27.22
C LYS A 33 -62.43 13.81 -25.78
N CYS A 34 -61.73 14.60 -24.95
CA CYS A 34 -62.21 15.10 -23.67
C CYS A 34 -63.36 16.09 -23.91
N THR A 35 -64.54 15.82 -23.34
CA THR A 35 -65.63 16.81 -23.23
C THR A 35 -65.99 16.96 -21.76
N SER A 36 -65.73 18.14 -21.22
CA SER A 36 -66.14 18.54 -19.87
C SER A 36 -67.65 18.74 -19.83
N GLY A 37 -68.36 17.82 -19.17
CA GLY A 37 -69.74 18.01 -18.76
C GLY A 37 -69.81 18.23 -17.25
N ALA A 38 -70.06 19.47 -16.83
CA ALA A 38 -70.38 19.78 -15.45
C ALA A 38 -71.73 19.14 -15.08
N VAL A 39 -71.72 18.15 -14.18
CA VAL A 39 -72.94 17.61 -13.59
C VAL A 39 -72.97 18.01 -12.11
N LEU A 40 -73.95 18.86 -11.80
CA LEU A 40 -74.36 19.31 -10.48
C LEU A 40 -74.48 18.14 -9.49
N ARG A 41 -73.65 18.16 -8.42
CA ARG A 41 -73.85 17.32 -7.22
C ARG A 41 -75.12 17.80 -6.51
N ARG A 42 -76.18 16.99 -6.59
CA ARG A 42 -77.27 16.97 -5.63
C ARG A 42 -76.82 16.15 -4.43
N CYS A 43 -76.60 16.78 -3.28
CA CYS A 43 -76.40 16.10 -2.01
C CYS A 43 -77.72 15.44 -1.59
N VAL A 44 -77.77 14.11 -1.63
CA VAL A 44 -78.78 13.31 -0.91
C VAL A 44 -78.00 12.39 0.01
N ASN A 45 -78.21 12.59 1.31
CA ASN A 45 -77.83 11.66 2.35
C ASN A 45 -78.64 10.38 2.16
N GLU A 46 -78.04 9.36 1.57
CA GLU A 46 -78.50 7.99 1.67
C GLU A 46 -77.39 7.17 2.32
N GLN A 47 -77.66 6.76 3.55
CA GLN A 47 -77.02 5.64 4.22
C GLN A 47 -77.13 4.43 3.28
N LYS A 48 -76.09 4.19 2.48
CA LYS A 48 -75.90 2.97 1.74
C LYS A 48 -74.65 2.34 2.32
N GLU A 49 -74.90 1.30 3.11
CA GLU A 49 -73.92 0.26 3.39
C GLU A 49 -73.10 0.04 2.13
N GLU A 50 -71.81 0.37 2.23
CA GLU A 50 -70.84 0.09 1.19
C GLU A 50 -71.03 -1.38 0.83
N GLU A 51 -71.45 -1.62 -0.40
CA GLU A 51 -71.58 -2.95 -0.97
C GLU A 51 -70.17 -3.55 -0.94
N LEU A 52 -69.85 -4.23 0.18
CA LEU A 52 -68.57 -4.85 0.46
C LEU A 52 -68.18 -5.61 -0.79
N LEU A 53 -67.14 -5.14 -1.49
CA LEU A 53 -66.58 -5.76 -2.69
C LEU A 53 -66.45 -7.26 -2.44
N LYS A 54 -67.38 -8.01 -3.03
CA LYS A 54 -67.65 -9.41 -2.72
C LYS A 54 -66.44 -10.24 -3.10
N GLY A 55 -65.62 -10.61 -2.11
CA GLY A 55 -64.42 -11.42 -2.28
C GLY A 55 -63.14 -10.88 -1.62
N MET A 56 -63.16 -9.68 -1.03
CA MET A 56 -62.02 -9.17 -0.25
C MET A 56 -62.02 -9.70 1.20
N PRO A 57 -60.85 -10.06 1.76
CA PRO A 57 -60.73 -10.46 3.17
C PRO A 57 -61.31 -9.40 4.13
N LYS A 58 -61.93 -9.83 5.23
CA LYS A 58 -62.62 -8.93 6.18
C LYS A 58 -61.67 -7.88 6.77
N GLU A 59 -60.40 -8.25 6.92
CA GLU A 59 -59.31 -7.41 7.40
C GLU A 59 -59.02 -6.20 6.49
N TYR A 60 -59.46 -6.25 5.22
CA TYR A 60 -59.30 -5.13 4.30
C TYR A 60 -60.15 -3.92 4.69
N TYR A 61 -61.25 -4.09 5.42
CA TYR A 61 -62.12 -2.99 5.87
C TYR A 61 -61.75 -2.47 7.26
N ASP A 62 -60.79 -3.10 7.93
CA ASP A 62 -60.26 -2.62 9.20
C ASP A 62 -59.25 -1.49 8.92
N ASP A 63 -59.63 -0.24 9.23
CA ASP A 63 -58.78 0.94 9.02
C ASP A 63 -57.42 0.81 9.71
N GLU A 64 -57.38 0.18 10.89
CA GLU A 64 -56.14 -0.12 11.61
C GLU A 64 -55.27 -1.15 10.88
N TRP A 65 -55.88 -2.15 10.24
CA TRP A 65 -55.15 -3.14 9.47
C TRP A 65 -54.58 -2.51 8.19
N GLN A 66 -55.37 -1.70 7.49
CA GLN A 66 -54.89 -0.93 6.33
C GLN A 66 -53.76 0.04 6.70
N ALA A 67 -53.87 0.72 7.84
CA ALA A 67 -52.82 1.61 8.34
C ALA A 67 -51.52 0.82 8.61
N ARG A 68 -51.61 -0.32 9.29
CA ARG A 68 -50.46 -1.21 9.55
C ARG A 68 -49.83 -1.73 8.25
N GLN A 69 -50.61 -2.03 7.20
CA GLN A 69 -50.06 -2.42 5.90
C GLN A 69 -49.33 -1.27 5.20
N ARG A 70 -49.87 -0.05 5.26
CA ARG A 70 -49.21 1.16 4.72
C ARG A 70 -47.91 1.46 5.45
N GLU A 71 -47.89 1.32 6.77
CA GLU A 71 -46.68 1.47 7.60
C GLU A 71 -45.64 0.40 7.25
N LYS A 72 -46.02 -0.87 7.17
CA LYS A 72 -45.13 -1.97 6.74
C LYS A 72 -44.54 -1.72 5.35
N TYR A 73 -45.34 -1.25 4.39
CA TYR A 73 -44.86 -0.92 3.06
C TYR A 73 -43.86 0.25 3.08
N LYS A 74 -44.15 1.31 3.85
CA LYS A 74 -43.24 2.45 4.04
C LYS A 74 -41.93 2.04 4.68
N GLU A 75 -41.97 1.21 5.72
CA GLU A 75 -40.79 0.68 6.40
C GLU A 75 -39.93 -0.18 5.46
N LEU A 76 -40.55 -1.09 4.70
CA LEU A 76 -39.86 -1.92 3.71
C LEU A 76 -39.25 -1.06 2.59
N HIS A 77 -39.94 -0.01 2.16
CA HIS A 77 -39.41 0.92 1.16
C HIS A 77 -38.27 1.79 1.72
N GLN A 78 -38.33 2.19 2.99
CA GLN A 78 -37.23 2.88 3.69
C GLN A 78 -36.01 1.98 3.83
N ARG A 79 -36.19 0.71 4.23
CA ARG A 79 -35.10 -0.28 4.29
C ARG A 79 -34.44 -0.48 2.93
N ARG A 80 -35.22 -0.69 1.87
CA ARG A 80 -34.69 -0.79 0.50
C ARG A 80 -33.91 0.46 0.07
N LYS A 81 -34.38 1.65 0.44
CA LYS A 81 -33.65 2.90 0.17
C LYS A 81 -32.35 2.99 0.97
N GLN A 82 -32.35 2.56 2.23
CA GLN A 82 -31.15 2.52 3.06
C GLN A 82 -30.12 1.53 2.50
N GLU A 83 -30.57 0.33 2.15
CA GLU A 83 -29.74 -0.70 1.49
C GLU A 83 -29.13 -0.16 0.19
N GLN A 84 -29.93 0.49 -0.66
CA GLN A 84 -29.43 1.11 -1.89
C GLN A 84 -28.37 2.18 -1.63
N VAL A 85 -28.59 3.05 -0.62
CA VAL A 85 -27.61 4.08 -0.26
C VAL A 85 -26.33 3.45 0.30
N GLU A 86 -26.42 2.37 1.06
CA GLU A 86 -25.26 1.64 1.55
C GLU A 86 -24.50 0.94 0.42
N GLU A 87 -25.22 0.34 -0.53
CA GLU A 87 -24.62 -0.25 -1.73
C GLU A 87 -23.94 0.81 -2.61
N GLU A 88 -24.58 1.97 -2.82
CA GLU A 88 -24.00 3.10 -3.53
C GLU A 88 -22.72 3.59 -2.84
N ARG A 89 -22.73 3.73 -1.52
CA ARG A 89 -21.53 4.10 -0.75
C ARG A 89 -20.39 3.09 -0.95
N ARG A 90 -20.70 1.78 -0.87
CA ARG A 90 -19.69 0.74 -1.14
C ARG A 90 -19.13 0.88 -2.56
N ILE A 91 -20.00 1.02 -3.57
CA ILE A 91 -19.60 1.17 -4.97
C ILE A 91 -18.70 2.41 -5.16
N ASP A 92 -19.04 3.52 -4.50
CA ASP A 92 -18.26 4.76 -4.56
C ASP A 92 -16.88 4.58 -3.93
N GLU A 93 -16.76 3.85 -2.81
CA GLU A 93 -15.46 3.51 -2.21
C GLU A 93 -14.59 2.66 -3.14
N TYR A 94 -15.13 1.61 -3.77
CA TYR A 94 -14.38 0.81 -4.75
C TYR A 94 -13.96 1.63 -5.96
N ARG A 95 -14.83 2.55 -6.40
CA ARG A 95 -14.52 3.48 -7.49
C ARG A 95 -13.37 4.39 -7.11
N GLU A 96 -13.37 4.96 -5.91
CA GLU A 96 -12.33 5.85 -5.41
C GLU A 96 -10.94 5.19 -5.47
N ILE A 97 -10.80 3.96 -4.97
CA ILE A 97 -9.54 3.20 -5.04
C ILE A 97 -9.08 3.04 -6.50
N GLY A 98 -10.02 2.74 -7.40
CA GLY A 98 -9.73 2.57 -8.83
C GLY A 98 -9.29 3.85 -9.53
N LEU A 99 -9.62 5.03 -8.98
CA LEU A 99 -9.23 6.33 -9.54
C LEU A 99 -7.80 6.76 -9.13
N ARG A 100 -7.27 6.28 -7.99
CA ARG A 100 -5.97 6.73 -7.44
C ARG A 100 -4.79 6.59 -8.41
N LEU A 101 -4.79 5.56 -9.25
CA LEU A 101 -3.71 5.31 -10.20
C LEU A 101 -3.90 6.01 -11.56
N LYS A 102 -5.00 6.75 -11.77
CA LYS A 102 -5.27 7.41 -13.05
C LYS A 102 -4.38 8.64 -13.30
N GLU A 103 -3.76 9.16 -12.26
CA GLU A 103 -2.85 10.31 -12.35
C GLU A 103 -1.47 9.93 -12.91
N TYR A 104 -1.14 8.64 -12.92
CA TYR A 104 0.13 8.12 -13.41
C TYR A 104 0.05 7.67 -14.88
N PRO A 105 1.18 7.62 -15.61
CA PRO A 105 1.24 7.09 -16.96
C PRO A 105 0.70 5.66 -17.04
N GLU A 106 -0.27 5.41 -17.93
CA GLU A 106 -0.95 4.11 -18.04
C GLU A 106 0.02 2.95 -18.31
N GLU A 107 1.06 3.20 -19.12
CA GLU A 107 2.07 2.20 -19.45
C GLU A 107 2.82 1.70 -18.22
N ASP A 108 3.19 2.60 -17.32
CA ASP A 108 3.95 2.29 -16.11
C ASP A 108 3.06 1.62 -15.07
N VAL A 109 1.79 2.05 -14.97
CA VAL A 109 0.79 1.37 -14.14
C VAL A 109 0.57 -0.07 -14.62
N ILE A 110 0.51 -0.30 -15.94
CA ILE A 110 0.37 -1.65 -16.50
C ILE A 110 1.60 -2.50 -16.20
N LYS A 111 2.81 -1.96 -16.35
CA LYS A 111 4.06 -2.66 -16.00
C LYS A 111 4.09 -3.01 -14.51
N ALA A 112 3.81 -2.06 -13.62
CA ALA A 112 3.75 -2.28 -12.19
C ALA A 112 2.71 -3.35 -11.81
N ARG A 113 1.49 -3.30 -12.41
CA ARG A 113 0.47 -4.34 -12.21
C ARG A 113 0.93 -5.72 -12.65
N LYS A 114 1.64 -5.83 -13.77
CA LYS A 114 2.20 -7.10 -14.25
C LYS A 114 3.28 -7.62 -13.29
N LEU A 115 4.16 -6.76 -12.80
CA LEU A 115 5.20 -7.11 -11.83
C LEU A 115 4.59 -7.63 -10.51
N VAL A 116 3.65 -6.88 -9.93
CA VAL A 116 2.96 -7.30 -8.69
C VAL A 116 2.22 -8.63 -8.89
N SER A 117 1.54 -8.82 -10.02
CA SER A 117 0.93 -10.11 -10.35
C SER A 117 1.95 -11.24 -10.50
N SER A 118 3.16 -10.95 -11.02
CA SER A 118 4.23 -11.94 -11.12
C SER A 118 4.78 -12.34 -9.75
N PHE A 119 4.92 -11.40 -8.82
CA PHE A 119 5.34 -11.66 -7.44
C PHE A 119 4.35 -12.57 -6.71
N ILE A 120 3.05 -12.25 -6.79
CA ILE A 120 1.99 -13.06 -6.16
C ILE A 120 1.99 -14.48 -6.74
N ARG A 121 2.25 -14.62 -8.05
CA ARG A 121 2.31 -15.93 -8.71
C ARG A 121 3.58 -16.73 -8.35
N ALA A 122 4.69 -16.07 -8.04
CA ALA A 122 5.96 -16.71 -7.73
C ALA A 122 5.95 -17.45 -6.38
N ALA A 123 5.06 -17.07 -5.46
CA ALA A 123 4.85 -17.70 -4.15
C ALA A 123 6.14 -17.96 -3.36
N GLU A 124 6.79 -19.12 -3.55
CA GLU A 124 8.04 -19.51 -2.87
C GLU A 124 9.27 -18.73 -3.39
N GLU A 125 9.32 -18.41 -4.69
CA GLU A 125 10.45 -17.67 -5.30
C GLU A 125 10.25 -16.15 -5.27
N VAL A 126 9.31 -15.65 -4.46
CA VAL A 126 8.94 -14.24 -4.48
C VAL A 126 10.09 -13.32 -4.07
N GLU A 127 10.91 -13.73 -3.11
CA GLU A 127 12.05 -12.93 -2.63
C GLU A 127 13.11 -12.77 -3.71
N GLU A 128 13.52 -13.87 -4.36
CA GLU A 128 14.48 -13.85 -5.47
C GLU A 128 13.97 -13.00 -6.63
N ARG A 129 12.66 -13.04 -6.92
CA ARG A 129 12.03 -12.23 -7.97
C ARG A 129 12.05 -10.74 -7.64
N ILE A 130 11.84 -10.38 -6.38
CA ILE A 130 11.91 -8.99 -5.93
C ILE A 130 13.35 -8.50 -6.04
N GLU A 131 14.32 -9.28 -5.57
CA GLU A 131 15.75 -8.91 -5.66
C GLU A 131 16.21 -8.74 -7.11
N ALA A 132 15.83 -9.66 -8.01
CA ALA A 132 16.11 -9.54 -9.44
C ALA A 132 15.41 -8.33 -10.10
N ALA A 133 14.22 -7.96 -9.65
CA ALA A 133 13.53 -6.75 -10.11
C ALA A 133 14.21 -5.48 -9.57
N ALA A 134 14.73 -5.53 -8.34
CA ALA A 134 15.52 -4.45 -7.74
C ALA A 134 16.83 -4.23 -8.52
N GLU A 135 17.51 -5.31 -8.92
CA GLU A 135 18.72 -5.25 -9.76
C GLU A 135 18.48 -4.59 -11.10
N LYS A 136 17.30 -4.79 -11.69
CA LYS A 136 16.91 -4.18 -12.96
C LYS A 136 16.39 -2.75 -12.82
N GLY A 137 16.20 -2.25 -11.59
CA GLY A 137 15.58 -0.95 -11.34
C GLY A 137 14.08 -0.89 -11.67
N GLU A 138 13.40 -2.04 -11.65
CA GLU A 138 11.96 -2.13 -11.95
C GLU A 138 11.08 -1.89 -10.72
N LEU A 139 11.65 -2.00 -9.51
CA LEU A 139 10.97 -1.66 -8.25
C LEU A 139 10.91 -0.14 -8.11
N THR A 140 9.73 0.42 -8.35
CA THR A 140 9.45 1.85 -8.22
C THR A 140 8.37 2.08 -7.17
N GLU A 141 8.21 3.32 -6.70
CA GLU A 141 7.11 3.71 -5.81
C GLU A 141 5.73 3.33 -6.37
N LEU A 142 5.57 3.34 -7.69
CA LEU A 142 4.34 2.91 -8.34
C LEU A 142 3.99 1.43 -8.07
N VAL A 143 4.99 0.57 -7.91
CA VAL A 143 4.80 -0.84 -7.52
C VAL A 143 4.21 -0.91 -6.10
N LEU A 144 4.73 -0.11 -5.16
CA LEU A 144 4.17 -0.01 -3.80
C LEU A 144 2.72 0.48 -3.84
N MET A 145 2.41 1.49 -4.66
CA MET A 145 1.04 1.99 -4.83
C MET A 145 0.08 0.96 -5.42
N VAL A 146 0.54 0.12 -6.34
CA VAL A 146 -0.28 -0.98 -6.86
C VAL A 146 -0.52 -2.05 -5.79
N ILE A 147 0.49 -2.41 -4.99
CA ILE A 147 0.32 -3.35 -3.86
C ILE A 147 -0.65 -2.76 -2.84
N TRP A 148 -0.48 -1.48 -2.49
CA TRP A 148 -1.33 -0.79 -1.52
C TRP A 148 -2.79 -0.74 -1.97
N ASN A 149 -3.06 -0.45 -3.24
CA ASN A 149 -4.44 -0.50 -3.75
C ASN A 149 -5.05 -1.90 -3.69
N ARG A 150 -4.26 -2.96 -3.92
CA ARG A 150 -4.75 -4.35 -3.73
C ARG A 150 -4.98 -4.67 -2.26
N LEU A 151 -4.12 -4.18 -1.37
CA LEU A 151 -4.26 -4.34 0.08
C LEU A 151 -5.54 -3.66 0.60
N ASP A 152 -5.83 -2.46 0.10
CA ASP A 152 -7.04 -1.70 0.43
C ASP A 152 -8.33 -2.38 -0.07
N LEU A 153 -8.27 -3.09 -1.20
CA LEU A 153 -9.37 -3.95 -1.66
C LEU A 153 -9.54 -5.16 -0.74
N ALA A 154 -8.45 -5.89 -0.46
CA ALA A 154 -8.47 -7.07 0.42
C ALA A 154 -8.98 -6.74 1.84
N ARG A 155 -8.68 -5.55 2.35
CA ARG A 155 -9.21 -5.05 3.63
C ARG A 155 -10.72 -4.86 3.61
N ARG A 156 -11.28 -4.35 2.51
CA ARG A 156 -12.74 -4.16 2.34
C ARG A 156 -13.47 -5.48 2.15
N ASP A 157 -12.83 -6.42 1.47
CA ASP A 157 -13.36 -7.78 1.25
C ASP A 157 -13.11 -8.71 2.46
N GLU A 158 -12.51 -8.19 3.54
CA GLU A 158 -12.16 -8.91 4.77
C GLU A 158 -11.30 -10.19 4.56
N GLU A 159 -10.50 -10.21 3.49
CA GLU A 159 -9.71 -11.39 3.09
C GLU A 159 -8.37 -11.45 3.87
N LYS A 160 -8.42 -12.00 5.10
CA LYS A 160 -7.28 -12.02 6.04
C LYS A 160 -5.97 -12.59 5.46
N ASP A 161 -6.05 -13.63 4.64
CA ASP A 161 -4.86 -14.26 4.05
C ASP A 161 -4.24 -13.39 2.94
N ALA A 162 -5.07 -12.75 2.12
CA ALA A 162 -4.63 -11.76 1.14
C ALA A 162 -4.03 -10.53 1.83
N ILE A 163 -4.65 -10.05 2.92
CA ILE A 163 -4.11 -8.93 3.70
C ILE A 163 -2.70 -9.26 4.22
N ARG A 164 -2.50 -10.44 4.83
CA ARG A 164 -1.18 -10.83 5.36
C ARG A 164 -0.14 -10.97 4.26
N SER A 165 -0.47 -11.64 3.17
CA SER A 165 0.48 -11.87 2.07
C SER A 165 0.84 -10.58 1.33
N LEU A 166 -0.12 -9.69 1.10
CA LEU A 166 0.13 -8.38 0.49
C LEU A 166 0.90 -7.43 1.41
N ASP A 167 0.69 -7.49 2.72
CA ASP A 167 1.45 -6.69 3.70
C ASP A 167 2.92 -7.13 3.74
N LEU A 168 3.20 -8.44 3.77
CA LEU A 168 4.56 -8.97 3.66
C LEU A 168 5.22 -8.57 2.34
N LEU A 169 4.48 -8.67 1.23
CA LEU A 169 4.97 -8.24 -0.09
C LEU A 169 5.29 -6.74 -0.12
N TYR A 170 4.40 -5.91 0.43
CA TYR A 170 4.61 -4.46 0.54
C TYR A 170 5.90 -4.17 1.31
N ARG A 171 6.07 -4.77 2.49
CA ARG A 171 7.24 -4.56 3.33
C ARG A 171 8.54 -5.01 2.66
N LYS A 172 8.56 -6.20 2.04
CA LYS A 172 9.77 -6.67 1.35
C LYS A 172 10.13 -5.76 0.17
N VAL A 173 9.15 -5.37 -0.65
CA VAL A 173 9.40 -4.43 -1.77
C VAL A 173 9.87 -3.07 -1.26
N GLU A 174 9.25 -2.52 -0.21
CA GLU A 174 9.64 -1.26 0.43
C GLU A 174 11.10 -1.33 0.92
N THR A 175 11.48 -2.40 1.61
CA THR A 175 12.86 -2.58 2.08
C THR A 175 13.86 -2.71 0.94
N GLU A 176 13.53 -3.37 -0.16
CA GLU A 176 14.43 -3.48 -1.31
C GLU A 176 14.60 -2.15 -2.06
N ILE A 177 13.55 -1.33 -2.14
CA ILE A 177 13.66 0.04 -2.65
C ILE A 177 14.59 0.87 -1.75
N LEU A 178 14.35 0.86 -0.44
CA LEU A 178 15.17 1.61 0.52
C LEU A 178 16.64 1.16 0.51
N LYS A 179 16.92 -0.13 0.37
CA LYS A 179 18.29 -0.65 0.23
C LYS A 179 19.02 -0.11 -1.00
N ARG A 180 18.29 0.09 -2.11
CA ARG A 180 18.84 0.62 -3.37
C ARG A 180 19.08 2.11 -3.30
N GLU A 181 18.15 2.84 -2.68
CA GLU A 181 18.22 4.28 -2.52
C GLU A 181 19.19 4.71 -1.40
N ALA A 182 19.57 3.78 -0.51
CA ALA A 182 20.50 4.06 0.58
C ALA A 182 21.87 4.54 0.05
N THR A 183 22.36 5.63 0.64
CA THR A 183 23.71 6.15 0.40
C THR A 183 24.76 5.10 0.79
N PRO A 184 25.96 5.12 0.18
CA PRO A 184 27.06 4.23 0.55
C PRO A 184 27.37 4.27 2.06
N ALA A 185 27.27 5.46 2.68
CA ALA A 185 27.42 5.65 4.12
C ALA A 185 26.36 4.90 4.94
N MET A 186 25.08 5.01 4.58
CA MET A 186 23.99 4.31 5.28
C MET A 186 24.07 2.79 5.06
N ARG A 187 24.48 2.34 3.88
CA ARG A 187 24.73 0.92 3.61
C ARG A 187 25.83 0.37 4.52
N LEU A 188 26.96 1.08 4.61
CA LEU A 188 28.05 0.73 5.53
C LEU A 188 27.57 0.70 6.98
N LEU A 189 26.79 1.69 7.43
CA LEU A 189 26.23 1.71 8.79
C LEU A 189 25.41 0.45 9.06
N ASN A 190 24.49 0.10 8.14
CA ASN A 190 23.66 -1.09 8.26
C ASN A 190 24.51 -2.36 8.34
N ASP A 191 25.52 -2.51 7.48
CA ASP A 191 26.42 -3.66 7.49
C ASP A 191 27.20 -3.77 8.82
N LEU A 192 27.65 -2.64 9.37
CA LEU A 192 28.35 -2.57 10.65
C LEU A 192 27.44 -2.96 11.82
N LEU A 193 26.18 -2.54 11.81
CA LEU A 193 25.19 -2.89 12.84
C LEU A 193 24.80 -4.37 12.77
N ILE A 194 24.64 -4.93 11.56
CA ILE A 194 24.29 -6.36 11.37
C ILE A 194 25.37 -7.29 11.93
N MET A 195 26.64 -6.87 11.92
CA MET A 195 27.74 -7.66 12.50
C MET A 195 27.68 -7.81 14.03
N TYR A 196 26.77 -7.12 14.73
CA TYR A 196 26.68 -7.21 16.18
C TYR A 196 25.88 -8.45 16.62
N ASP A 197 26.59 -9.46 17.14
CA ASP A 197 26.00 -10.72 17.62
C ASP A 197 25.29 -10.62 18.98
N GLY A 198 25.24 -9.43 19.62
CA GLY A 198 24.53 -9.20 20.88
C GLY A 198 25.34 -9.39 22.17
N PHE A 199 26.54 -9.97 22.10
CA PHE A 199 27.31 -10.36 23.30
C PHE A 199 28.59 -9.51 23.51
N ASP A 200 29.48 -9.43 22.51
CA ASP A 200 30.82 -8.83 22.69
C ASP A 200 30.99 -7.48 21.98
N PHE A 201 30.73 -6.39 22.73
CA PHE A 201 30.80 -5.02 22.21
C PHE A 201 32.22 -4.63 21.74
N GLU A 202 33.26 -4.97 22.50
CA GLU A 202 34.64 -4.63 22.13
C GLU A 202 35.15 -5.41 20.91
N GLU A 203 34.78 -6.70 20.81
CA GLU A 203 35.15 -7.51 19.65
C GLU A 203 34.45 -7.02 18.40
N TRP A 204 33.15 -6.70 18.52
CA TRP A 204 32.38 -6.08 17.46
C TRP A 204 33.00 -4.76 16.99
N LEU A 205 33.39 -3.85 17.90
CA LEU A 205 34.07 -2.60 17.52
C LEU A 205 35.41 -2.85 16.81
N LYS A 206 36.18 -3.86 17.21
CA LYS A 206 37.43 -4.23 16.51
C LYS A 206 37.16 -4.77 15.11
N LYS A 207 36.08 -5.55 14.91
CA LYS A 207 35.63 -6.01 13.59
C LYS A 207 35.19 -4.82 12.73
N CYS A 208 34.37 -3.93 13.28
CA CYS A 208 33.94 -2.68 12.63
C CYS A 208 35.13 -1.82 12.20
N LYS A 209 36.14 -1.66 13.07
CA LYS A 209 37.36 -0.91 12.74
C LYS A 209 38.07 -1.49 11.52
N LYS A 210 38.20 -2.81 11.44
CA LYS A 210 38.83 -3.48 10.29
C LYS A 210 38.04 -3.25 9.00
N VAL A 211 36.71 -3.37 9.06
CA VAL A 211 35.82 -3.14 7.92
C VAL A 211 35.90 -1.68 7.46
N MET A 212 35.81 -0.72 8.39
CA MET A 212 35.95 0.70 8.07
C MET A 212 37.31 1.01 7.42
N ILE A 213 38.41 0.44 7.92
CA ILE A 213 39.74 0.57 7.30
C ILE A 213 39.76 -0.08 5.90
N SER A 214 39.10 -1.20 5.67
CA SER A 214 39.07 -1.77 4.31
C SER A 214 38.20 -0.97 3.34
N THR A 215 37.16 -0.30 3.83
CA THR A 215 36.14 0.35 2.99
C THR A 215 36.43 1.83 2.72
N PHE A 216 36.95 2.57 3.70
CA PHE A 216 37.23 4.00 3.50
C PHE A 216 38.45 4.19 2.57
N PRO A 217 38.38 5.09 1.57
CA PRO A 217 39.55 5.43 0.78
C PRO A 217 40.59 6.13 1.65
N ARG A 218 41.87 5.98 1.29
CA ARG A 218 42.95 6.73 1.94
C ARG A 218 42.87 8.19 1.52
N GLU A 219 42.75 9.07 2.50
CA GLU A 219 42.64 10.52 2.30
C GLU A 219 43.99 11.21 2.09
N ASP A 220 44.89 10.61 1.30
CA ASP A 220 46.14 11.26 0.90
C ASP A 220 45.81 12.40 -0.09
N PRO A 221 46.26 13.66 0.14
CA PRO A 221 46.02 14.77 -0.77
C PRO A 221 46.42 14.48 -2.22
N PHE A 222 47.38 13.58 -2.48
CA PHE A 222 47.72 13.16 -3.84
C PHE A 222 46.72 12.15 -4.44
N SER A 223 46.10 11.30 -3.62
CA SER A 223 45.09 10.32 -4.05
C SER A 223 43.72 10.95 -4.31
N ILE A 224 43.40 12.08 -3.66
CA ILE A 224 42.17 12.86 -3.94
C ILE A 224 42.27 13.60 -5.27
N LEU A 225 43.48 14.03 -5.66
CA LEU A 225 43.72 14.82 -6.87
C LEU A 225 43.98 13.97 -8.12
N VAL A 226 44.44 12.72 -7.96
CA VAL A 226 44.77 11.83 -9.08
C VAL A 226 43.68 10.75 -9.22
N PRO A 227 42.87 10.77 -10.30
CA PRO A 227 41.84 9.76 -10.52
C PRO A 227 42.43 8.33 -10.59
N PRO A 228 41.73 7.31 -10.07
CA PRO A 228 42.14 5.92 -10.20
C PRO A 228 42.25 5.53 -11.69
N GLY A 229 43.36 4.92 -12.09
CA GLY A 229 43.69 4.61 -13.49
C GLY A 229 44.69 5.57 -14.16
N PHE A 230 45.06 6.66 -13.50
CA PHE A 230 46.14 7.56 -13.91
C PHE A 230 47.43 7.34 -13.08
N GLU A 231 47.85 6.08 -12.89
CA GLU A 231 49.13 5.74 -12.22
C GLU A 231 50.37 6.25 -12.99
N SER A 232 50.18 6.81 -14.18
CA SER A 232 51.19 7.56 -14.96
C SER A 232 50.72 8.98 -15.31
N PHE A 233 50.09 9.68 -14.36
CA PHE A 233 49.76 11.10 -14.50
C PHE A 233 51.03 11.94 -14.60
N ASP A 234 51.53 12.11 -15.83
CA ASP A 234 52.70 12.93 -16.14
C ASP A 234 52.23 14.38 -16.32
N ILE A 235 52.38 15.18 -15.26
CA ILE A 235 51.98 16.61 -15.20
C ILE A 235 52.52 17.39 -16.41
N ASP A 236 53.69 17.00 -16.91
CA ASP A 236 54.36 17.68 -18.03
C ASP A 236 53.76 17.32 -19.40
N LYS A 237 52.98 16.22 -19.49
CA LYS A 237 52.33 15.76 -20.74
C LYS A 237 50.83 16.03 -20.80
N HIS A 238 50.20 16.38 -19.68
CA HIS A 238 48.78 16.72 -19.68
C HIS A 238 48.54 18.12 -20.27
N HIS A 239 47.83 18.17 -21.39
CA HIS A 239 47.33 19.42 -21.98
C HIS A 239 45.80 19.37 -22.01
N GLY A 240 45.16 20.14 -21.13
CA GLY A 240 43.72 20.28 -21.08
C GLY A 240 43.18 20.43 -19.65
N PRO A 241 41.94 20.93 -19.48
CA PRO A 241 41.31 21.02 -18.16
C PRO A 241 41.14 19.62 -17.57
N LEU A 242 41.58 19.43 -16.32
CA LEU A 242 41.33 18.20 -15.57
C LEU A 242 39.83 18.10 -15.33
N ARG A 243 39.18 17.11 -15.95
CA ARG A 243 37.83 16.72 -15.57
C ARG A 243 37.96 15.82 -14.35
N PRO A 244 37.35 16.17 -13.20
CA PRO A 244 37.16 15.20 -12.13
C PRO A 244 36.46 13.98 -12.71
N SER A 245 36.95 12.78 -12.41
CA SER A 245 36.21 11.55 -12.67
C SER A 245 34.92 11.62 -11.85
N LEU A 246 33.83 11.98 -12.50
CA LEU A 246 32.51 12.23 -11.92
C LEU A 246 31.85 10.92 -11.38
N GLU A 247 32.60 9.82 -11.32
CA GLU A 247 32.12 8.46 -11.07
C GLU A 247 32.66 7.83 -9.78
N VAL A 248 33.46 8.54 -8.97
CA VAL A 248 33.93 8.01 -7.68
C VAL A 248 33.10 8.62 -6.55
N ASP A 249 31.84 8.19 -6.46
CA ASP A 249 30.90 8.56 -5.36
C ASP A 249 31.45 8.21 -3.97
N ASP A 250 32.50 7.37 -3.89
CA ASP A 250 33.08 6.93 -2.63
C ASP A 250 34.35 7.70 -2.22
N ALA A 251 34.81 8.70 -3.00
CA ALA A 251 36.08 9.38 -2.75
C ALA A 251 36.15 10.08 -1.37
N LEU A 252 35.01 10.49 -0.82
CA LEU A 252 34.88 11.12 0.49
C LEU A 252 34.00 10.31 1.45
N LEU A 253 33.91 8.99 1.24
CA LEU A 253 32.99 8.11 1.98
C LEU A 253 33.09 8.25 3.51
N ARG A 254 34.29 8.47 4.07
CA ARG A 254 34.45 8.68 5.51
C ARG A 254 33.81 9.98 5.98
N VAL A 255 33.98 11.07 5.22
CA VAL A 255 33.39 12.38 5.50
C VAL A 255 31.87 12.31 5.38
N ASP A 256 31.37 11.67 4.31
CA ASP A 256 29.94 11.48 4.09
C ASP A 256 29.33 10.59 5.17
N PHE A 257 30.02 9.51 5.57
CA PHE A 257 29.63 8.67 6.70
C PHE A 257 29.50 9.47 8.00
N VAL A 258 30.52 10.23 8.39
CA VAL A 258 30.47 11.04 9.62
C VAL A 258 29.35 12.06 9.56
N ARG A 259 29.18 12.76 8.43
CA ARG A 259 28.15 13.80 8.26
C ARG A 259 26.74 13.22 8.32
N GLU A 260 26.48 12.15 7.57
CA GLU A 260 25.14 11.56 7.46
C GLU A 260 24.75 10.82 8.73
N VAL A 261 25.68 10.08 9.35
CA VAL A 261 25.42 9.38 10.61
C VAL A 261 25.20 10.36 11.77
N ASP A 262 25.96 11.46 11.82
CA ASP A 262 25.70 12.51 12.82
C ASP A 262 24.33 13.18 12.62
N ALA A 263 23.95 13.49 11.38
CA ALA A 263 22.62 14.03 11.08
C ALA A 263 21.50 13.07 11.50
N LEU A 264 21.64 11.77 11.22
CA LEU A 264 20.71 10.74 11.65
C LEU A 264 20.60 10.66 13.18
N LEU A 265 21.73 10.71 13.89
CA LEU A 265 21.74 10.72 15.36
C LEU A 265 21.02 11.94 15.93
N GLN A 266 21.16 13.11 15.32
CA GLN A 266 20.45 14.32 15.73
C GLN A 266 18.94 14.18 15.56
N GLU A 267 18.48 13.64 14.43
CA GLU A 267 17.06 13.37 14.16
C GLU A 267 16.48 12.38 15.19
N VAL A 268 17.13 11.24 15.38
CA VAL A 268 16.66 10.20 16.33
C VAL A 268 16.60 10.72 17.76
N ARG A 269 17.57 11.55 18.19
CA ARG A 269 17.55 12.16 19.53
C ARG A 269 16.42 13.17 19.70
N SER A 270 16.09 13.93 18.64
CA SER A 270 14.99 14.90 18.68
C SER A 270 13.65 14.21 18.92
N GLU A 271 13.37 13.11 18.20
CA GLU A 271 12.16 12.31 18.38
C GLU A 271 12.08 11.67 19.78
N GLN A 272 13.22 11.25 20.35
CA GLN A 272 13.23 10.68 21.70
C GLN A 272 12.89 11.71 22.78
N SER A 273 13.27 12.98 22.60
CA SER A 273 13.00 14.02 23.58
C SER A 273 11.50 14.33 23.74
N GLU A 274 10.69 14.01 22.72
CA GLU A 274 9.24 14.19 22.74
C GLU A 274 8.49 13.08 23.49
N ILE A 275 9.10 11.90 23.64
CA ILE A 275 8.49 10.73 24.29
C ILE A 275 8.78 10.76 25.79
N GLN A 276 7.84 11.29 26.58
CA GLN A 276 7.92 11.21 28.04
C GLN A 276 7.65 9.79 28.52
N ASN A 277 8.54 9.26 29.37
CA ASN A 277 8.36 7.97 30.01
C ASN A 277 7.31 8.09 31.13
N GLU A 278 6.13 7.48 30.95
CA GLU A 278 5.19 7.33 32.07
C GLU A 278 5.72 6.29 33.07
N PRO A 279 5.77 6.61 34.37
CA PRO A 279 6.27 5.72 35.41
C PRO A 279 5.20 4.70 35.82
N GLY A 280 4.77 3.86 34.87
CA GLY A 280 3.82 2.78 35.08
C GLY A 280 4.49 1.41 35.26
N PHE A 281 3.89 0.55 36.08
CA PHE A 281 4.24 -0.89 36.18
C PHE A 281 3.26 -1.78 35.40
N ASP A 282 2.33 -1.17 34.67
CA ASP A 282 1.46 -1.86 33.74
C ASP A 282 2.28 -2.50 32.61
N PRO A 283 1.79 -3.62 32.03
CA PRO A 283 2.51 -4.34 30.99
C PRO A 283 2.84 -3.47 29.77
N GLU A 284 1.99 -2.49 29.46
CA GLU A 284 2.20 -1.56 28.35
C GLU A 284 3.36 -0.60 28.64
N SER A 285 3.42 0.00 29.83
CA SER A 285 4.56 0.82 30.27
C SER A 285 5.87 0.04 30.34
N VAL A 286 5.84 -1.23 30.79
CA VAL A 286 7.04 -2.08 30.80
C VAL A 286 7.52 -2.36 29.37
N ALA A 287 6.61 -2.68 28.44
CA ALA A 287 6.94 -2.91 27.04
C ALA A 287 7.52 -1.64 26.38
N ASN A 288 6.92 -0.47 26.63
CA ASN A 288 7.42 0.81 26.14
C ASN A 288 8.83 1.12 26.68
N ARG A 289 9.07 0.85 27.96
CA ARG A 289 10.40 1.04 28.57
C ARG A 289 11.45 0.10 27.97
N LEU A 290 11.12 -1.17 27.75
CA LEU A 290 12.04 -2.13 27.11
C LEU A 290 12.37 -1.68 25.68
N LYS A 291 11.35 -1.29 24.90
CA LYS A 291 11.52 -0.74 23.55
C LYS A 291 12.42 0.49 23.56
N GLN A 292 12.26 1.37 24.55
CA GLN A 292 13.11 2.55 24.69
C GLN A 292 14.55 2.19 25.07
N GLN A 293 14.75 1.17 25.91
CA GLN A 293 16.09 0.67 26.26
C GLN A 293 16.81 0.09 25.04
N GLU A 294 16.12 -0.71 24.22
CA GLU A 294 16.67 -1.23 22.97
C GLU A 294 17.06 -0.09 22.03
N LYS A 295 16.19 0.91 21.84
CA LYS A 295 16.50 2.11 21.06
C LYS A 295 17.74 2.84 21.59
N GLN A 296 17.84 3.02 22.91
CA GLN A 296 18.98 3.68 23.53
C GLN A 296 20.28 2.88 23.32
N GLN A 297 20.21 1.55 23.35
CA GLN A 297 21.35 0.69 23.06
C GLN A 297 21.81 0.86 21.62
N THR A 298 20.89 0.88 20.65
CA THR A 298 21.23 1.12 19.24
C THR A 298 21.85 2.50 19.05
N ILE A 299 21.35 3.54 19.71
CA ILE A 299 21.97 4.88 19.65
C ILE A 299 23.42 4.85 20.13
N ARG A 300 23.68 4.19 21.26
CA ARG A 300 25.06 4.07 21.78
C ARG A 300 25.97 3.30 20.83
N GLN A 301 25.45 2.29 20.13
CA GLN A 301 26.20 1.57 19.10
C GLN A 301 26.57 2.51 17.95
N VAL A 302 25.61 3.29 17.44
CA VAL A 302 25.84 4.24 16.35
C VAL A 302 26.81 5.35 16.77
N GLU A 303 26.70 5.87 17.99
CA GLU A 303 27.66 6.83 18.58
C GLU A 303 29.08 6.26 18.61
N ALA A 304 29.24 5.02 19.07
CA ALA A 304 30.55 4.37 19.11
C ALA A 304 31.14 4.14 17.71
N LEU A 305 30.31 3.85 16.71
CA LEU A 305 30.75 3.75 15.31
C LEU A 305 31.16 5.12 14.75
N LEU A 306 30.44 6.18 15.10
CA LEU A 306 30.78 7.55 14.71
C LEU A 306 32.13 7.98 15.32
N ASP A 307 32.31 7.78 16.62
CA ASP A 307 33.56 8.08 17.32
C ASP A 307 34.73 7.27 16.74
N LEU A 308 34.47 6.00 16.41
CA LEU A 308 35.44 5.15 15.74
C LEU A 308 35.85 5.75 14.39
N ALA A 309 34.89 6.13 13.54
CA ALA A 309 35.15 6.71 12.22
C ALA A 309 35.95 8.02 12.28
N ILE A 310 35.66 8.87 13.27
CA ILE A 310 36.40 10.12 13.51
C ILE A 310 37.84 9.83 13.95
N GLY A 311 38.02 8.86 14.86
CA GLY A 311 39.30 8.48 15.44
C GLY A 311 40.14 7.49 14.60
N LEU A 312 39.72 7.17 13.38
CA LEU A 312 40.46 6.25 12.52
C LEU A 312 41.80 6.83 12.07
N THR A 313 42.85 6.03 12.26
CA THR A 313 44.21 6.30 11.76
C THR A 313 44.68 5.11 10.93
N TRP A 314 45.35 5.41 9.83
CA TRP A 314 45.88 4.45 8.84
C TRP A 314 47.28 3.97 9.18
#